data_AF-A0A2E4CRW6-F1
#
_entry.id   AF-A0A2E4CRW6-F1
#
_cell.length_a   1.000
_cell.length_b   1.000
_cell.length_c   1.000
_cell.angle_alpha   90.00
_cell.angle_beta   90.00
_cell.angle_gamma   90.00
#
_symmetry.space_group_name_H-M   'P 1'
#
loop_
_entity.id
_entity.type
_entity.pdbx_description
1 polymer ?
#
loop_
_entity_poly.entity_id
_entity_poly.type
_entity_poly.pdbx_seq_one_letter_code
_entity_poly.pdbx_strand_id
1 'polypeptide(L)'
;MLRFRSLICLALALLALSTTSAALADSWAPPRTQVVLSQNETYRLTIEPSPIDSALQYFSEEVEAREAGEKVERPGPIALLERRANDGSWSQVWLTRLVNNVSPVSALVADDGSHIVTFDNWHSVGFGEHVIVIYNARGELIRSIQLSDFLPQAYIDALPTSTSSMRWSHDKRLTDGGEFLELDVYVPTVDRDAFYRGDAPTVTRRIRLADGTIVAPTGAEWKSALAQVAKVQRANEQAEAARLAYLRDPLKAPAGCENDGLYDYLREAFQRLVPDYLDRPVPAIKIIDPPSSDRHAKSLGWFDKAFEDAAESVWREHIVIAAPCNESLLVDRLARVRDRLPLGALENLLVFVSANRSASGDIEAALAGTGAKVTVMPLDASIPQRPERVPGSAAEAEAQTEMMRRQREEFAKMFSDEPGEER
;
A
#
# COMPACT_ATOMS: atom_id res chain seq x y z
N MET A 1 30.33 -13.14 18.93
CA MET A 1 29.62 -11.85 19.14
C MET A 1 29.08 -11.23 17.86
N LEU A 2 29.80 -11.23 16.72
CA LEU A 2 29.28 -10.69 15.45
C LEU A 2 27.94 -11.31 14.99
N ARG A 3 27.79 -12.64 15.09
CA ARG A 3 26.57 -13.35 14.64
C ARG A 3 25.30 -13.04 15.46
N PHE A 4 25.46 -12.60 16.70
CA PHE A 4 24.33 -12.29 17.59
C PHE A 4 23.77 -10.89 17.33
N ARG A 5 24.66 -9.93 16.99
CA ARG A 5 24.29 -8.56 16.60
C ARG A 5 23.53 -8.54 15.26
N SER A 6 23.96 -9.36 14.29
CA SER A 6 23.26 -9.48 12.99
C SER A 6 21.84 -10.04 13.11
N LEU A 7 21.61 -11.00 14.03
CA LEU A 7 20.28 -11.56 14.27
C LEU A 7 19.33 -10.57 14.94
N ILE A 8 19.85 -9.72 15.84
CA ILE A 8 19.06 -8.68 16.52
C ILE A 8 18.69 -7.55 15.54
N CYS A 9 19.62 -7.10 14.69
CA CYS A 9 19.31 -6.11 13.65
C CYS A 9 18.28 -6.64 12.64
N LEU A 10 18.36 -7.92 12.26
CA LEU A 10 17.37 -8.55 11.38
C LEU A 10 15.98 -8.64 12.06
N ALA A 11 15.93 -9.01 13.34
CA ALA A 11 14.68 -9.08 14.10
C ALA A 11 14.04 -7.69 14.29
N LEU A 12 14.84 -6.64 14.53
CA LEU A 12 14.35 -5.26 14.65
C LEU A 12 13.90 -4.68 13.30
N ALA A 13 14.58 -5.00 12.20
CA ALA A 13 14.12 -4.65 10.86
C ALA A 13 12.79 -5.31 10.50
N LEU A 14 12.62 -6.60 10.85
CA LEU A 14 11.36 -7.33 10.68
C LEU A 14 10.22 -6.77 11.55
N LEU A 15 10.52 -6.30 12.76
CA LEU A 15 9.53 -5.68 13.65
C LEU A 15 9.13 -4.27 13.17
N ALA A 16 10.07 -3.49 12.64
CA ALA A 16 9.78 -2.18 12.05
C ALA A 16 8.89 -2.29 10.80
N LEU A 17 9.09 -3.33 9.98
CA LEU A 17 8.24 -3.65 8.83
C LEU A 17 6.80 -4.07 9.20
N SER A 18 6.53 -4.41 10.47
CA SER A 18 5.20 -4.85 10.93
C SER A 18 4.28 -3.72 11.44
N THR A 19 4.78 -2.47 11.48
CA THR A 19 4.03 -1.30 12.00
C THR A 19 3.77 -0.23 10.94
N THR A 20 4.17 -0.45 9.69
CA THR A 20 3.71 0.37 8.57
C THR A 20 2.24 0.07 8.36
N SER A 21 1.41 1.11 8.18
CA SER A 21 0.06 0.95 7.60
C SER A 21 0.24 -0.01 6.44
N ALA A 22 -0.40 -1.20 6.50
CA ALA A 22 -0.15 -2.30 5.58
C ALA A 22 -0.03 -1.70 4.19
N ALA A 23 1.20 -1.64 3.67
CA ALA A 23 1.42 -1.02 2.40
C ALA A 23 0.51 -1.79 1.46
N LEU A 24 -0.45 -1.11 0.84
CA LEU A 24 -1.26 -1.72 -0.20
C LEU A 24 -0.41 -1.95 -1.47
N ALA A 25 0.90 -2.13 -1.31
CA ALA A 25 1.82 -2.46 -2.36
C ALA A 25 1.62 -3.94 -2.68
N ASP A 26 1.32 -4.21 -3.94
CA ASP A 26 1.30 -5.57 -4.41
C ASP A 26 2.74 -6.04 -4.64
N SER A 27 3.01 -7.29 -4.30
CA SER A 27 4.23 -7.96 -4.72
C SER A 27 3.90 -8.86 -5.91
N TRP A 28 4.53 -8.57 -7.04
CA TRP A 28 4.39 -9.36 -8.26
C TRP A 28 5.69 -10.11 -8.53
N ALA A 29 5.60 -11.44 -8.63
CA ALA A 29 6.70 -12.21 -9.19
C ALA A 29 6.89 -11.84 -10.68
N PRO A 30 8.12 -11.91 -11.22
CA PRO A 30 8.34 -11.76 -12.65
C PRO A 30 7.39 -12.66 -13.46
N PRO A 31 6.87 -12.18 -14.60
CA PRO A 31 5.97 -12.97 -15.42
C PRO A 31 6.70 -14.23 -15.91
N ARG A 32 5.97 -15.35 -16.00
CA ARG A 32 6.53 -16.64 -16.42
C ARG A 32 5.66 -17.25 -17.51
N THR A 33 6.24 -18.16 -18.28
CA THR A 33 5.48 -18.98 -19.22
C THR A 33 4.36 -19.71 -18.50
N GLN A 34 3.13 -19.55 -18.99
CA GLN A 34 1.93 -20.19 -18.45
C GLN A 34 1.49 -21.29 -19.40
N VAL A 35 1.05 -22.41 -18.85
CA VAL A 35 0.43 -23.50 -19.60
C VAL A 35 -0.96 -23.75 -19.03
N VAL A 36 -1.99 -23.58 -19.85
CA VAL A 36 -3.40 -23.73 -19.47
C VAL A 36 -4.03 -24.84 -20.30
N LEU A 37 -4.66 -25.81 -19.65
CA LEU A 37 -5.41 -26.87 -20.32
C LEU A 37 -6.89 -26.52 -20.39
N SER A 38 -7.57 -27.00 -21.43
CA SER A 38 -9.03 -27.11 -21.40
C SER A 38 -9.46 -28.12 -20.32
N GLN A 39 -10.71 -28.06 -19.87
CA GLN A 39 -11.19 -28.95 -18.80
C GLN A 39 -11.11 -30.43 -19.21
N ASN A 40 -11.36 -30.72 -20.48
CA ASN A 40 -11.23 -32.06 -21.06
C ASN A 40 -9.79 -32.42 -21.50
N GLU A 41 -8.80 -31.56 -21.23
CA GLU A 41 -7.38 -31.72 -21.60
C GLU A 41 -7.11 -31.97 -23.10
N THR A 42 -8.06 -31.64 -23.98
CA THR A 42 -7.91 -31.82 -25.43
C THR A 42 -7.16 -30.65 -26.06
N TYR A 43 -7.16 -29.49 -25.41
CA TYR A 43 -6.45 -28.29 -25.86
C TYR A 43 -5.50 -27.78 -24.78
N ARG A 44 -4.39 -27.21 -25.23
CA ARG A 44 -3.37 -26.58 -24.38
C ARG A 44 -2.98 -25.23 -24.95
N LEU A 45 -3.06 -24.20 -24.12
CA LEU A 45 -2.57 -22.87 -24.41
C LEU A 45 -1.26 -22.63 -23.66
N THR A 46 -0.19 -22.35 -24.39
CA THR A 46 1.09 -21.90 -23.83
C THR A 46 1.24 -20.40 -24.07
N ILE A 47 1.44 -19.61 -23.01
CA ILE A 47 1.62 -18.16 -23.08
C ILE A 47 3.04 -17.83 -22.64
N GLU A 48 3.84 -17.29 -23.55
CA GLU A 48 5.17 -16.76 -23.29
C GLU A 48 5.08 -15.24 -23.05
N PRO A 49 5.45 -14.74 -21.87
CA PRO A 49 5.45 -13.32 -21.57
C PRO A 49 6.31 -12.50 -22.54
N SER A 50 5.97 -11.23 -22.71
CA SER A 50 6.87 -10.28 -23.33
C SER A 50 8.18 -10.19 -22.55
N PRO A 51 9.32 -10.07 -23.24
CA PRO A 51 10.61 -9.94 -22.58
C PRO A 51 10.64 -8.62 -21.78
N ILE A 52 10.95 -8.74 -20.48
CA ILE A 52 11.29 -7.62 -19.61
C ILE A 52 12.57 -7.99 -18.85
N ASP A 53 13.49 -7.04 -18.73
CA ASP A 53 14.77 -7.27 -18.04
C ASP A 53 14.58 -7.42 -16.52
N SER A 54 13.77 -6.53 -15.94
CA SER A 54 13.36 -6.60 -14.54
C SER A 54 12.05 -5.83 -14.32
N ALA A 55 11.37 -6.15 -13.21
CA ALA A 55 10.19 -5.37 -12.80
C ALA A 55 10.52 -3.89 -12.54
N LEU A 56 11.69 -3.60 -11.94
CA LEU A 56 12.10 -2.24 -11.65
C LEU A 56 12.29 -1.42 -12.93
N GLN A 57 13.03 -1.97 -13.90
CA GLN A 57 13.26 -1.31 -15.18
C GLN A 57 11.95 -1.09 -15.95
N TYR A 58 11.05 -2.09 -15.93
CA TYR A 58 9.71 -1.94 -16.51
C TYR A 58 9.00 -0.69 -15.97
N PHE A 59 9.01 -0.46 -14.64
CA PHE A 59 8.36 0.72 -14.07
C PHE A 59 9.09 2.02 -14.37
N SER A 60 10.42 2.02 -14.38
CA SER A 60 11.19 3.21 -14.75
C SER A 60 10.83 3.68 -16.16
N GLU A 61 10.82 2.76 -17.12
CA GLU A 61 10.44 3.06 -18.51
C GLU A 61 8.99 3.57 -18.63
N GLU A 62 8.04 2.96 -17.90
CA GLU A 62 6.63 3.40 -17.90
C GLU A 62 6.47 4.80 -17.29
N VAL A 63 7.21 5.12 -16.22
CA VAL A 63 7.18 6.44 -15.59
C VAL A 63 7.77 7.48 -16.52
N GLU A 64 8.95 7.22 -17.11
CA GLU A 64 9.62 8.12 -18.05
C GLU A 64 8.76 8.39 -19.28
N ALA A 65 8.19 7.35 -19.89
CA ALA A 65 7.29 7.50 -21.04
C ALA A 65 6.05 8.33 -20.66
N ARG A 66 5.43 8.07 -19.51
CA ARG A 66 4.28 8.85 -19.04
C ARG A 66 4.63 10.32 -18.81
N GLU A 67 5.80 10.62 -18.25
CA GLU A 67 6.27 12.00 -18.06
C GLU A 67 6.55 12.70 -19.40
N ALA A 68 7.02 11.96 -20.41
CA ALA A 68 7.20 12.45 -21.77
C ALA A 68 5.87 12.56 -22.55
N GLY A 69 4.76 12.04 -22.04
CA GLY A 69 3.49 11.93 -22.77
C GLY A 69 3.51 10.85 -23.86
N GLU A 70 4.44 9.92 -23.77
CA GLU A 70 4.65 8.79 -24.68
C GLU A 70 4.10 7.49 -24.07
N LYS A 71 4.12 6.42 -24.87
CA LYS A 71 3.82 5.05 -24.42
C LYS A 71 5.02 4.17 -24.69
N VAL A 72 5.35 3.29 -23.77
CA VAL A 72 6.36 2.27 -24.02
C VAL A 72 5.78 1.24 -24.99
N GLU A 73 6.30 1.20 -26.21
CA GLU A 73 5.93 0.14 -27.16
C GLU A 73 6.71 -1.13 -26.83
N ARG A 74 5.98 -2.19 -26.47
CA ARG A 74 6.56 -3.53 -26.31
C ARG A 74 5.78 -4.53 -27.16
N PRO A 75 6.46 -5.54 -27.73
CA PRO A 75 5.75 -6.62 -28.38
C PRO A 75 4.90 -7.35 -27.33
N GLY A 76 3.62 -7.58 -27.63
CA GLY A 76 2.75 -8.36 -26.75
C GLY A 76 3.20 -9.82 -26.61
N PRO A 77 2.74 -10.54 -25.56
CA PRO A 77 3.15 -11.89 -25.25
C PRO A 77 2.68 -12.85 -26.35
N ILE A 78 3.43 -13.93 -26.54
CA ILE A 78 3.13 -14.94 -27.56
C ILE A 78 2.23 -16.00 -26.95
N ALA A 79 1.16 -16.34 -27.66
CA ALA A 79 0.27 -17.44 -27.30
C ALA A 79 0.30 -18.52 -28.39
N LEU A 80 0.48 -19.76 -27.96
CA LEU A 80 0.47 -20.98 -28.77
C LEU A 80 -0.69 -21.86 -28.30
N LEU A 81 -1.70 -22.06 -29.15
CA LEU A 81 -2.74 -23.04 -28.91
C LEU A 81 -2.38 -24.35 -29.63
N GLU A 82 -2.46 -25.45 -28.91
CA GLU A 82 -2.22 -26.80 -29.41
C GLU A 82 -3.42 -27.70 -29.12
N ARG A 83 -3.62 -28.68 -29.98
CA ARG A 83 -4.61 -29.75 -29.81
C ARG A 83 -3.89 -31.07 -29.58
N ARG A 84 -4.42 -31.87 -28.66
CA ARG A 84 -3.94 -33.22 -28.38
C ARG A 84 -4.43 -34.17 -29.46
N ALA A 85 -3.50 -34.87 -30.10
CA ALA A 85 -3.78 -35.94 -31.04
C ALA A 85 -4.07 -37.26 -30.29
N ASN A 86 -4.60 -38.25 -31.03
CA ASN A 86 -4.96 -39.57 -30.47
C ASN A 86 -3.75 -40.35 -29.91
N ASP A 87 -2.54 -40.07 -30.40
CA ASP A 87 -1.29 -40.65 -29.90
C ASP A 87 -0.72 -39.90 -28.68
N GLY A 88 -1.45 -38.88 -28.19
CA GLY A 88 -1.05 -38.03 -27.07
C GLY A 88 -0.09 -36.90 -27.43
N SER A 89 0.35 -36.80 -28.70
CA SER A 89 1.18 -35.69 -29.17
C SER A 89 0.37 -34.38 -29.26
N TRP A 90 1.08 -33.25 -29.27
CA TRP A 90 0.47 -31.93 -29.40
C TRP A 90 0.73 -31.38 -30.81
N SER A 91 -0.33 -30.95 -31.48
CA SER A 91 -0.27 -30.30 -32.79
C SER A 91 -0.68 -28.84 -32.68
N GLN A 92 0.13 -27.93 -33.21
CA GLN A 92 -0.18 -26.51 -33.25
C GLN A 92 -1.50 -26.26 -33.99
N VAL A 93 -2.39 -25.50 -33.36
CA VAL A 93 -3.61 -24.95 -33.96
C VAL A 93 -3.30 -23.55 -34.49
N TRP A 94 -2.75 -22.68 -33.65
CA TRP A 94 -2.29 -21.34 -34.03
C TRP A 94 -1.24 -20.80 -33.08
N LEU A 95 -0.52 -19.77 -33.56
CA LEU A 95 0.46 -18.98 -32.81
C LEU A 95 0.18 -17.50 -33.10
N THR A 96 -0.06 -16.68 -32.08
CA THR A 96 -0.34 -15.25 -32.23
C THR A 96 0.25 -14.42 -31.09
N ARG A 97 0.25 -13.09 -31.25
CA ARG A 97 0.52 -12.17 -30.14
C ARG A 97 -0.79 -11.76 -29.48
N LEU A 98 -0.82 -11.79 -28.15
CA LEU A 98 -1.95 -11.26 -27.37
C LEU A 98 -1.85 -9.74 -27.27
N VAL A 99 -2.98 -9.08 -27.04
CA VAL A 99 -3.04 -7.61 -26.82
C VAL A 99 -2.65 -7.19 -25.41
N ASN A 100 -2.52 -8.13 -24.47
CA ASN A 100 -1.98 -7.88 -23.14
C ASN A 100 -0.56 -7.27 -23.24
N ASN A 101 -0.16 -6.37 -22.34
CA ASN A 101 1.13 -5.67 -22.46
C ASN A 101 2.32 -6.62 -22.24
N VAL A 102 2.36 -7.27 -21.07
CA VAL A 102 3.48 -8.16 -20.67
C VAL A 102 3.03 -9.62 -20.63
N SER A 103 1.96 -9.91 -19.91
CA SER A 103 1.37 -11.24 -19.80
C SER A 103 -0.02 -11.08 -19.19
N PRO A 104 -1.03 -11.87 -19.60
CA PRO A 104 -2.25 -11.95 -18.82
C PRO A 104 -1.99 -12.60 -17.46
N VAL A 105 -2.81 -12.30 -16.45
CA VAL A 105 -2.69 -12.93 -15.12
C VAL A 105 -3.17 -14.37 -15.13
N SER A 106 -4.22 -14.65 -15.91
CA SER A 106 -4.74 -16.00 -16.11
C SER A 106 -5.45 -16.12 -17.46
N ALA A 107 -5.79 -17.34 -17.85
CA ALA A 107 -6.56 -17.62 -19.06
C ALA A 107 -7.47 -18.84 -18.90
N LEU A 108 -8.46 -18.97 -19.78
CA LEU A 108 -9.36 -20.12 -19.94
C LEU A 108 -9.37 -20.58 -21.40
N VAL A 109 -9.52 -21.89 -21.59
CA VAL A 109 -9.56 -22.55 -22.91
C VAL A 109 -10.85 -23.34 -23.03
N ALA A 110 -11.63 -23.09 -24.08
CA ALA A 110 -12.82 -23.88 -24.38
C ALA A 110 -12.44 -25.33 -24.73
N ASP A 111 -13.29 -26.28 -24.34
CA ASP A 111 -13.05 -27.72 -24.52
C ASP A 111 -12.97 -28.16 -25.99
N ASP A 112 -13.57 -27.40 -26.89
CA ASP A 112 -13.51 -27.58 -28.34
C ASP A 112 -12.45 -26.70 -29.01
N GLY A 113 -11.72 -25.87 -28.25
CA GLY A 113 -10.73 -24.91 -28.72
C GLY A 113 -11.34 -23.73 -29.47
N SER A 114 -12.67 -23.54 -29.41
CA SER A 114 -13.38 -22.47 -30.14
C SER A 114 -13.05 -21.07 -29.64
N HIS A 115 -12.72 -20.96 -28.34
CA HIS A 115 -12.46 -19.69 -27.68
C HIS A 115 -11.32 -19.80 -26.67
N ILE A 116 -10.58 -18.70 -26.55
CA ILE A 116 -9.65 -18.43 -25.46
C ILE A 116 -10.06 -17.13 -24.79
N VAL A 117 -10.03 -17.11 -23.46
CA VAL A 117 -10.24 -15.88 -22.69
C VAL A 117 -9.01 -15.61 -21.83
N THR A 118 -8.46 -14.41 -21.89
CA THR A 118 -7.40 -13.97 -20.98
C THR A 118 -7.94 -12.92 -20.01
N PHE A 119 -7.34 -12.85 -18.81
CA PHE A 119 -7.78 -11.97 -17.74
C PHE A 119 -6.64 -11.14 -17.19
N ASP A 120 -6.93 -9.85 -17.08
CA ASP A 120 -6.09 -8.82 -16.49
C ASP A 120 -4.72 -8.71 -17.17
N ASN A 121 -3.97 -7.65 -16.85
CA ASN A 121 -2.56 -7.57 -17.21
C ASN A 121 -1.71 -7.82 -15.95
N TRP A 122 -0.56 -8.45 -16.14
CA TRP A 122 0.47 -8.52 -15.11
C TRP A 122 0.73 -7.12 -14.55
N HIS A 123 0.66 -6.99 -13.22
CA HIS A 123 0.80 -5.74 -12.49
C HIS A 123 -0.28 -4.67 -12.75
N SER A 124 -1.45 -5.05 -13.27
CA SER A 124 -2.56 -4.14 -13.53
C SER A 124 -3.90 -4.90 -13.51
N VAL A 125 -4.23 -5.47 -12.35
CA VAL A 125 -5.46 -6.26 -12.17
C VAL A 125 -6.66 -5.33 -12.04
N GLY A 126 -7.68 -5.53 -12.87
CA GLY A 126 -8.90 -4.74 -12.91
C GLY A 126 -8.72 -3.33 -13.48
N PHE A 127 -7.58 -3.03 -14.11
CA PHE A 127 -7.28 -1.73 -14.69
C PHE A 127 -7.03 -1.82 -16.20
N GLY A 128 -7.41 -0.76 -16.92
CA GLY A 128 -7.17 -0.62 -18.36
C GLY A 128 -8.14 -1.40 -19.26
N GLU A 129 -7.79 -1.49 -20.54
CA GLU A 129 -8.67 -1.98 -21.61
C GLU A 129 -8.73 -3.51 -21.72
N HIS A 130 -7.74 -4.22 -21.18
CA HIS A 130 -7.55 -5.67 -21.36
C HIS A 130 -7.82 -6.46 -20.07
N VAL A 131 -8.90 -6.10 -19.37
CA VAL A 131 -9.33 -6.83 -18.15
C VAL A 131 -9.90 -8.19 -18.51
N ILE A 132 -10.67 -8.28 -19.59
CA ILE A 132 -11.10 -9.54 -20.20
C ILE A 132 -10.85 -9.44 -21.70
N VAL A 133 -10.14 -10.40 -22.28
CA VAL A 133 -9.92 -10.45 -23.73
C VAL A 133 -10.36 -11.80 -24.28
N ILE A 134 -11.17 -11.77 -25.34
CA ILE A 134 -11.75 -12.95 -25.96
C ILE A 134 -11.14 -13.12 -27.36
N TYR A 135 -10.64 -14.31 -27.63
CA TYR A 135 -10.09 -14.71 -28.93
C TYR A 135 -10.86 -15.91 -29.50
N ASN A 136 -10.94 -15.98 -30.82
CA ASN A 136 -11.58 -17.08 -31.53
C ASN A 136 -10.63 -18.28 -31.74
N ALA A 137 -11.14 -19.32 -32.39
CA ALA A 137 -10.42 -20.55 -32.76
C ALA A 137 -9.17 -20.34 -33.63
N ARG A 138 -8.95 -19.15 -34.20
CA ARG A 138 -7.79 -18.78 -35.03
C ARG A 138 -6.81 -17.87 -34.29
N GLY A 139 -7.07 -17.55 -33.03
CA GLY A 139 -6.29 -16.59 -32.25
C GLY A 139 -6.56 -15.13 -32.63
N GLU A 140 -7.65 -14.85 -33.35
CA GLU A 140 -8.05 -13.49 -33.69
C GLU A 140 -8.87 -12.88 -32.55
N LEU A 141 -8.65 -11.60 -32.27
CA LEU A 141 -9.38 -10.85 -31.25
C LEU A 141 -10.87 -10.74 -31.61
N ILE A 142 -11.74 -11.22 -30.74
CA ILE A 142 -13.19 -10.98 -30.79
C ILE A 142 -13.53 -9.68 -30.06
N ARG A 143 -13.05 -9.56 -28.81
CA ARG A 143 -13.40 -8.43 -27.94
C ARG A 143 -12.33 -8.21 -26.87
N SER A 144 -12.06 -6.95 -26.58
CA SER A 144 -11.41 -6.50 -25.34
C SER A 144 -12.43 -5.76 -24.49
N ILE A 145 -12.44 -6.03 -23.19
CA ILE A 145 -13.44 -5.54 -22.25
C ILE A 145 -12.72 -4.99 -21.01
N GLN A 146 -13.06 -3.75 -20.67
CA GLN A 146 -12.68 -3.10 -19.40
C GLN A 146 -13.80 -3.24 -18.37
N LEU A 147 -13.52 -3.00 -17.08
CA LEU A 147 -14.54 -3.13 -16.03
C LEU A 147 -15.76 -2.24 -16.24
N SER A 148 -15.56 -1.01 -16.72
CA SER A 148 -16.64 -0.03 -16.97
C SER A 148 -17.58 -0.43 -18.10
N ASP A 149 -17.22 -1.40 -18.94
CA ASP A 149 -18.11 -1.92 -19.96
C ASP A 149 -19.25 -2.77 -19.37
N PHE A 150 -19.03 -3.39 -18.20
CA PHE A 150 -20.03 -4.28 -17.58
C PHE A 150 -20.40 -3.95 -16.13
N LEU A 151 -19.65 -3.07 -15.45
CA LEU A 151 -19.93 -2.58 -14.11
C LEU A 151 -20.12 -1.05 -14.11
N PRO A 152 -21.11 -0.50 -13.38
CA PRO A 152 -21.22 0.94 -13.19
C PRO A 152 -19.98 1.52 -12.49
N GLN A 153 -19.60 2.76 -12.80
CA GLN A 153 -18.43 3.40 -12.18
C GLN A 153 -18.48 3.40 -10.65
N ALA A 154 -19.65 3.71 -10.06
CA ALA A 154 -19.86 3.65 -8.61
C ALA A 154 -19.53 2.28 -8.00
N TYR A 155 -19.77 1.20 -8.74
CA TYR A 155 -19.44 -0.16 -8.32
C TYR A 155 -17.93 -0.36 -8.30
N ILE A 156 -17.25 0.08 -9.36
CA ILE A 156 -15.79 0.00 -9.52
C ILE A 156 -15.10 0.79 -8.40
N ASP A 157 -15.53 2.02 -8.14
CA ASP A 157 -14.97 2.89 -7.08
C ASP A 157 -15.15 2.30 -5.67
N ALA A 158 -16.13 1.42 -5.48
CA ALA A 158 -16.41 0.77 -4.21
C ALA A 158 -15.67 -0.56 -4.02
N LEU A 159 -14.99 -1.07 -5.05
CA LEU A 159 -14.19 -2.29 -4.94
C LEU A 159 -12.91 -2.02 -4.13
N PRO A 160 -12.41 -3.00 -3.37
CA PRO A 160 -11.13 -2.88 -2.70
C PRO A 160 -9.99 -2.80 -3.73
N THR A 161 -9.19 -1.76 -3.59
CA THR A 161 -8.00 -1.54 -4.39
C THR A 161 -6.74 -1.59 -3.53
N SER A 162 -5.66 -1.95 -4.21
CA SER A 162 -4.28 -1.79 -3.81
C SER A 162 -3.58 -0.82 -4.77
N THR A 163 -2.26 -0.67 -4.67
CA THR A 163 -1.48 0.22 -5.53
C THR A 163 -1.61 -0.14 -7.01
N SER A 164 -1.68 -1.44 -7.36
CA SER A 164 -1.75 -1.88 -8.76
C SER A 164 -2.80 -2.94 -9.06
N SER A 165 -3.67 -3.26 -8.09
CA SER A 165 -4.72 -4.26 -8.26
C SER A 165 -6.06 -3.80 -7.73
N MET A 166 -7.13 -4.21 -8.41
CA MET A 166 -8.50 -4.10 -7.96
C MET A 166 -9.08 -5.51 -7.82
N ARG A 167 -9.55 -5.85 -6.63
CA ARG A 167 -10.20 -7.15 -6.39
C ARG A 167 -11.62 -7.14 -6.93
N TRP A 168 -11.76 -7.41 -8.23
CA TRP A 168 -13.03 -7.35 -8.92
C TRP A 168 -13.74 -8.70 -9.07
N SER A 169 -13.01 -9.82 -9.07
CA SER A 169 -13.59 -11.16 -9.31
C SER A 169 -13.09 -12.22 -8.34
N HIS A 170 -13.93 -13.23 -8.14
CA HIS A 170 -13.66 -14.43 -7.35
C HIS A 170 -13.40 -15.65 -8.23
N ASP A 171 -14.39 -16.03 -9.05
CA ASP A 171 -14.34 -17.20 -9.93
C ASP A 171 -14.68 -16.82 -11.38
N LYS A 172 -14.17 -17.61 -12.33
CA LYS A 172 -14.29 -17.41 -13.77
C LYS A 172 -14.37 -18.77 -14.45
N ARG A 173 -15.39 -19.00 -15.27
CA ARG A 173 -15.60 -20.31 -15.91
C ARG A 173 -16.29 -20.19 -17.26
N LEU A 174 -15.97 -21.13 -18.15
CA LEU A 174 -16.70 -21.33 -19.39
C LEU A 174 -17.89 -22.25 -19.12
N THR A 175 -19.05 -21.92 -19.69
CA THR A 175 -20.32 -22.62 -19.49
C THR A 175 -21.02 -22.84 -20.81
N ASP A 176 -22.09 -23.65 -20.79
CA ASP A 176 -22.92 -23.96 -21.97
C ASP A 176 -22.07 -24.44 -23.16
N GLY A 177 -21.14 -25.36 -22.90
CA GLY A 177 -20.24 -25.90 -23.91
C GLY A 177 -19.20 -24.90 -24.45
N GLY A 178 -18.93 -23.81 -23.72
CA GLY A 178 -18.02 -22.75 -24.18
C GLY A 178 -18.73 -21.64 -24.95
N GLU A 179 -20.05 -21.54 -24.89
CA GLU A 179 -20.79 -20.41 -25.48
C GLU A 179 -20.70 -19.15 -24.60
N PHE A 180 -20.62 -19.32 -23.28
CA PHE A 180 -20.62 -18.22 -22.32
C PHE A 180 -19.44 -18.27 -21.36
N LEU A 181 -18.94 -17.10 -21.04
CA LEU A 181 -18.10 -16.85 -19.87
C LEU A 181 -18.98 -16.39 -18.72
N GLU A 182 -18.90 -17.08 -17.58
CA GLU A 182 -19.45 -16.65 -16.31
C GLU A 182 -18.35 -16.10 -15.40
N LEU A 183 -18.65 -15.00 -14.73
CA LEU A 183 -17.75 -14.27 -13.84
C LEU A 183 -18.46 -14.03 -12.53
N ASP A 184 -17.92 -14.53 -11.44
CA ASP A 184 -18.40 -14.17 -10.11
C ASP A 184 -17.67 -12.90 -9.67
N VAL A 185 -18.38 -11.77 -9.79
CA VAL A 185 -17.87 -10.44 -9.46
C VAL A 185 -18.14 -10.17 -7.99
N TYR A 186 -17.14 -9.70 -7.24
CA TYR A 186 -17.37 -9.38 -5.83
C TYR A 186 -18.38 -8.25 -5.66
N VAL A 187 -19.20 -8.35 -4.63
CA VAL A 187 -20.09 -7.28 -4.18
C VAL A 187 -19.36 -6.44 -3.13
N PRO A 188 -19.19 -5.12 -3.35
CA PRO A 188 -18.61 -4.22 -2.37
C PRO A 188 -19.25 -4.35 -0.98
N THR A 189 -18.42 -4.41 0.05
CA THR A 189 -18.85 -4.48 1.45
C THR A 189 -18.02 -3.53 2.32
N VAL A 190 -18.62 -3.04 3.40
CA VAL A 190 -17.95 -2.18 4.39
C VAL A 190 -16.88 -2.95 5.16
N ASP A 191 -17.09 -4.25 5.38
CA ASP A 191 -16.06 -5.14 5.93
C ASP A 191 -15.04 -5.50 4.83
N ARG A 192 -13.98 -4.70 4.72
CA ARG A 192 -12.91 -4.95 3.74
C ARG A 192 -12.18 -6.27 3.98
N ASP A 193 -12.16 -6.78 5.22
CA ASP A 193 -11.45 -8.02 5.54
C ASP A 193 -12.17 -9.25 4.98
N ALA A 194 -13.49 -9.15 4.73
CA ALA A 194 -14.25 -10.21 4.07
C ALA A 194 -13.65 -10.62 2.72
N PHE A 195 -13.06 -9.67 1.98
CA PHE A 195 -12.38 -9.96 0.71
C PHE A 195 -11.09 -10.78 0.89
N TYR A 196 -10.37 -10.56 1.99
CA TYR A 196 -9.12 -11.28 2.28
C TYR A 196 -9.38 -12.67 2.88
N ARG A 197 -10.52 -12.83 3.57
CA ARG A 197 -10.98 -14.13 4.06
C ARG A 197 -11.65 -14.99 2.98
N GLY A 198 -12.08 -14.39 1.87
CA GLY A 198 -12.84 -15.07 0.82
C GLY A 198 -14.33 -15.20 1.12
N ASP A 199 -14.82 -14.47 2.12
CA ASP A 199 -16.23 -14.48 2.56
C ASP A 199 -17.07 -13.40 1.85
N ALA A 200 -16.45 -12.55 1.04
CA ALA A 200 -17.13 -11.47 0.36
C ALA A 200 -18.18 -12.04 -0.63
N PRO A 201 -19.44 -11.56 -0.60
CA PRO A 201 -20.47 -12.04 -1.51
C PRO A 201 -20.12 -11.71 -2.96
N THR A 202 -20.65 -12.49 -3.88
CA THR A 202 -20.46 -12.30 -5.33
C THR A 202 -21.80 -12.17 -6.04
N VAL A 203 -21.76 -11.65 -7.27
CA VAL A 203 -22.86 -11.66 -8.22
C VAL A 203 -22.33 -12.13 -9.57
N THR A 204 -23.04 -13.08 -10.18
CA THR A 204 -22.61 -13.67 -11.45
C THR A 204 -22.93 -12.74 -12.62
N ARG A 205 -21.95 -12.54 -13.49
CA ARG A 205 -22.06 -11.83 -14.77
C ARG A 205 -21.78 -12.80 -15.91
N ARG A 206 -22.47 -12.60 -17.04
CA ARG A 206 -22.34 -13.45 -18.22
C ARG A 206 -21.93 -12.66 -19.45
N ILE A 207 -21.04 -13.22 -20.25
CA ILE A 207 -20.58 -12.67 -21.52
C ILE A 207 -20.68 -13.76 -22.57
N ARG A 208 -21.34 -13.48 -23.71
CA ARG A 208 -21.38 -14.39 -24.84
C ARG A 208 -20.03 -14.36 -25.56
N LEU A 209 -19.42 -15.52 -25.79
CA LEU A 209 -18.07 -15.59 -26.36
C LEU A 209 -18.02 -15.31 -27.86
N ALA A 210 -19.10 -15.63 -28.60
CA ALA A 210 -19.14 -15.47 -30.05
C ALA A 210 -18.92 -14.02 -30.53
N ASP A 211 -19.36 -13.03 -29.75
CA ASP A 211 -19.31 -11.61 -30.09
C ASP A 211 -18.85 -10.69 -28.93
N GLY A 212 -18.59 -11.26 -27.76
CA GLY A 212 -18.25 -10.51 -26.55
C GLY A 212 -19.41 -9.72 -25.94
N THR A 213 -20.66 -10.00 -26.32
CA THR A 213 -21.83 -9.29 -25.79
C THR A 213 -22.01 -9.58 -24.31
N ILE A 214 -22.04 -8.52 -23.51
CA ILE A 214 -22.31 -8.58 -22.07
C ILE A 214 -23.81 -8.75 -21.85
N VAL A 215 -24.20 -9.80 -21.14
CA VAL A 215 -25.59 -10.01 -20.76
C VAL A 215 -25.96 -9.03 -19.64
N ALA A 216 -27.05 -8.28 -19.87
CA ALA A 216 -27.54 -7.32 -18.88
C ALA A 216 -27.91 -8.05 -17.58
N PRO A 217 -27.42 -7.58 -16.43
CA PRO A 217 -27.76 -8.19 -15.15
C PRO A 217 -29.22 -7.88 -14.82
N THR A 218 -29.94 -8.88 -14.30
CA THR A 218 -31.34 -8.73 -13.90
C THR A 218 -31.58 -9.36 -12.53
N GLY A 219 -32.77 -9.18 -11.96
CA GLY A 219 -33.17 -9.84 -10.71
C GLY A 219 -32.82 -9.08 -9.43
N ALA A 220 -33.15 -9.72 -8.30
CA ALA A 220 -33.02 -9.14 -6.97
C ALA A 220 -31.57 -9.08 -6.47
N GLU A 221 -30.74 -10.04 -6.87
CA GLU A 221 -29.33 -10.12 -6.48
C GLU A 221 -28.54 -8.91 -6.98
N TRP A 222 -28.67 -8.56 -8.26
CA TRP A 222 -28.01 -7.37 -8.81
C TRP A 222 -28.49 -6.07 -8.15
N LYS A 223 -29.79 -5.94 -7.88
CA LYS A 223 -30.33 -4.77 -7.14
C LYS A 223 -29.76 -4.69 -5.72
N SER A 224 -29.62 -5.84 -5.05
CA SER A 224 -29.00 -5.92 -3.73
C SER A 224 -27.52 -5.51 -3.78
N ALA A 225 -26.78 -5.98 -4.79
CA ALA A 225 -25.38 -5.60 -5.00
C ALA A 225 -25.23 -4.07 -5.18
N LEU A 226 -26.05 -3.45 -6.02
CA LEU A 226 -26.06 -1.98 -6.18
C LEU A 226 -26.44 -1.24 -4.89
N ALA A 227 -27.33 -1.79 -4.06
CA ALA A 227 -27.64 -1.21 -2.76
C ALA A 227 -26.44 -1.29 -1.79
N GLN A 228 -25.61 -2.33 -1.88
CA GLN A 228 -24.38 -2.44 -1.09
C GLN A 228 -23.32 -1.44 -1.56
N VAL A 229 -23.17 -1.22 -2.87
CA VAL A 229 -22.32 -0.16 -3.43
C VAL A 229 -22.64 1.19 -2.78
N ALA A 230 -23.92 1.58 -2.75
CA ALA A 230 -24.34 2.84 -2.14
C ALA A 230 -24.05 2.93 -0.63
N LYS A 231 -24.01 1.79 0.09
CA LYS A 231 -23.59 1.76 1.51
C LYS A 231 -22.10 1.98 1.65
N VAL A 232 -21.28 1.30 0.84
CA VAL A 232 -19.83 1.46 0.84
C VAL A 232 -19.43 2.88 0.47
N GLN A 233 -20.04 3.47 -0.56
CA GLN A 233 -19.77 4.86 -0.93
C GLN A 233 -20.05 5.83 0.22
N ARG A 234 -21.22 5.73 0.88
CA ARG A 234 -21.51 6.57 2.05
C ARG A 234 -20.52 6.36 3.19
N ALA A 235 -20.10 5.11 3.44
CA ALA A 235 -19.09 4.82 4.46
C ALA A 235 -17.73 5.46 4.11
N ASN A 236 -17.31 5.36 2.85
CA ASN A 236 -16.08 5.97 2.35
C ASN A 236 -16.14 7.50 2.41
N GLU A 237 -17.26 8.12 2.00
CA GLU A 237 -17.48 9.56 2.10
C GLU A 237 -17.43 10.05 3.54
N GLN A 238 -18.06 9.32 4.47
CA GLN A 238 -18.02 9.64 5.90
C GLN A 238 -16.62 9.49 6.48
N ALA A 239 -15.90 8.41 6.13
CA ALA A 239 -14.53 8.19 6.57
C ALA A 239 -13.58 9.25 6.03
N GLU A 240 -13.71 9.63 4.76
CA GLU A 240 -12.91 10.68 4.14
C GLU A 240 -13.24 12.05 4.72
N ALA A 241 -14.51 12.37 4.94
CA ALA A 241 -14.92 13.61 5.60
C ALA A 241 -14.36 13.70 7.03
N ALA A 242 -14.40 12.59 7.79
CA ALA A 242 -13.82 12.52 9.13
C ALA A 242 -12.28 12.68 9.09
N ARG A 243 -11.60 12.05 8.12
CA ARG A 243 -10.16 12.20 7.90
C ARG A 243 -9.79 13.65 7.55
N LEU A 244 -10.52 14.28 6.64
CA LEU A 244 -10.29 15.67 6.25
C LEU A 244 -10.58 16.64 7.39
N ALA A 245 -11.62 16.40 8.19
CA ALA A 245 -11.89 17.18 9.39
C ALA A 245 -10.75 17.04 10.40
N TYR A 246 -10.29 15.82 10.69
CA TYR A 246 -9.13 15.57 11.56
C TYR A 246 -7.85 16.28 11.07
N LEU A 247 -7.62 16.29 9.76
CA LEU A 247 -6.46 16.98 9.17
C LEU A 247 -6.62 18.49 9.11
N ARG A 248 -7.81 19.06 9.27
CA ARG A 248 -8.06 20.51 9.26
C ARG A 248 -8.14 21.09 10.67
N ASP A 249 -8.75 20.35 11.58
CA ASP A 249 -9.06 20.83 12.92
C ASP A 249 -7.81 20.90 13.80
N PRO A 250 -7.76 21.82 14.78
CA PRO A 250 -6.77 21.80 15.84
C PRO A 250 -6.77 20.43 16.53
N LEU A 251 -5.59 19.83 16.65
CA LEU A 251 -5.40 18.51 17.24
C LEU A 251 -5.64 18.62 18.74
N LYS A 252 -6.50 17.75 19.27
CA LYS A 252 -6.78 17.65 20.70
C LYS A 252 -6.21 16.34 21.21
N ALA A 253 -5.61 16.38 22.41
CA ALA A 253 -5.20 15.16 23.09
C ALA A 253 -6.42 14.25 23.35
N PRO A 254 -6.27 12.92 23.26
CA PRO A 254 -7.33 12.00 23.64
C PRO A 254 -7.68 12.18 25.11
N ALA A 255 -8.96 11.98 25.45
CA ALA A 255 -9.40 12.05 26.83
C ALA A 255 -8.91 10.81 27.60
N GLY A 256 -8.42 11.04 28.82
CA GLY A 256 -8.00 9.96 29.70
C GLY A 256 -6.59 9.48 29.40
N CYS A 257 -6.39 8.19 29.65
CA CYS A 257 -5.12 7.62 30.06
C CYS A 257 -4.72 6.37 29.27
N GLU A 258 -5.65 5.92 28.43
CA GLU A 258 -5.51 4.72 27.62
C GLU A 258 -4.67 5.04 26.39
N ASN A 259 -3.99 4.03 25.86
CA ASN A 259 -3.13 4.22 24.69
C ASN A 259 -3.95 4.37 23.39
N ASP A 260 -5.25 4.10 23.44
CA ASP A 260 -6.16 4.16 22.30
C ASP A 260 -6.22 5.60 21.76
N GLY A 261 -5.75 5.79 20.53
CA GLY A 261 -5.65 7.10 19.88
C GLY A 261 -4.47 7.97 20.36
N LEU A 262 -3.80 7.64 21.47
CA LEU A 262 -2.63 8.41 21.94
C LEU A 262 -1.46 8.29 20.96
N TYR A 263 -1.23 7.11 20.39
CA TYR A 263 -0.15 6.93 19.40
C TYR A 263 -0.38 7.81 18.16
N ASP A 264 -1.61 7.86 17.66
CA ASP A 264 -1.99 8.70 16.52
C ASP A 264 -1.89 10.19 16.84
N TYR A 265 -2.34 10.58 18.03
CA TYR A 265 -2.15 11.94 18.54
C TYR A 265 -0.67 12.34 18.58
N LEU A 266 0.19 11.52 19.18
CA LEU A 266 1.63 11.81 19.31
C LEU A 266 2.31 11.92 17.95
N ARG A 267 1.95 11.04 17.01
CA ARG A 267 2.46 11.09 15.63
C ARG A 267 2.03 12.38 14.92
N GLU A 268 0.75 12.75 15.02
CA GLU A 268 0.24 13.96 14.36
C GLU A 268 0.76 15.23 15.04
N ALA A 269 0.83 15.26 16.38
CA ALA A 269 1.40 16.35 17.16
C ALA A 269 2.86 16.60 16.76
N PHE A 270 3.66 15.53 16.65
CA PHE A 270 5.03 15.61 16.16
C PHE A 270 5.09 16.25 14.76
N GLN A 271 4.29 15.78 13.81
CA GLN A 271 4.28 16.35 12.45
C GLN A 271 3.84 17.82 12.40
N ARG A 272 3.01 18.27 13.36
CA ARG A 272 2.59 19.67 13.50
C ARG A 272 3.66 20.56 14.15
N LEU A 273 4.55 20.02 14.97
CA LEU A 273 5.52 20.79 15.76
C LEU A 273 6.95 20.77 15.20
N VAL A 274 7.30 19.78 14.37
CA VAL A 274 8.65 19.61 13.83
C VAL A 274 8.84 20.41 12.54
N PRO A 275 9.77 21.39 12.49
CA PRO A 275 9.95 22.22 11.29
C PRO A 275 10.28 21.41 10.02
N ASP A 276 11.13 20.40 10.15
CA ASP A 276 11.67 19.51 9.10
C ASP A 276 10.90 18.18 8.97
N TYR A 277 9.60 18.17 9.27
CA TYR A 277 8.75 16.97 9.24
C TYR A 277 8.78 16.19 7.91
N LEU A 278 9.06 16.85 6.79
CA LEU A 278 9.17 16.23 5.46
C LEU A 278 10.42 15.37 5.32
N ASP A 279 11.52 15.78 5.97
CA ASP A 279 12.81 15.09 5.84
C ASP A 279 12.85 13.83 6.72
N ARG A 280 12.00 13.76 7.77
CA ARG A 280 11.89 12.62 8.70
C ARG A 280 10.46 12.42 9.21
N PRO A 281 9.63 11.62 8.51
CA PRO A 281 8.20 11.58 8.77
C PRO A 281 7.78 10.80 10.02
N VAL A 282 8.67 9.99 10.62
CA VAL A 282 8.30 9.05 11.69
C VAL A 282 9.22 9.20 12.91
N PRO A 283 8.70 9.68 14.06
CA PRO A 283 9.46 9.70 15.31
C PRO A 283 9.50 8.31 15.97
N ALA A 284 10.52 8.08 16.80
CA ALA A 284 10.48 6.96 17.72
C ALA A 284 9.54 7.29 18.90
N ILE A 285 8.32 6.74 18.89
CA ILE A 285 7.35 6.96 19.96
C ILE A 285 7.60 5.97 21.12
N LYS A 286 7.57 6.48 22.35
CA LYS A 286 7.75 5.71 23.59
C LYS A 286 6.70 6.14 24.62
N ILE A 287 5.74 5.26 24.88
CA ILE A 287 4.67 5.49 25.86
C ILE A 287 5.00 4.65 27.09
N ILE A 288 5.10 5.30 28.25
CA ILE A 288 5.22 4.61 29.54
C ILE A 288 3.80 4.22 29.97
N ASP A 289 3.52 2.91 29.96
CA ASP A 289 2.25 2.35 30.43
C ASP A 289 2.10 2.62 31.96
N PRO A 290 0.88 2.73 32.50
CA PRO A 290 0.68 2.95 33.94
C PRO A 290 1.19 1.76 34.78
N PRO A 291 1.55 1.95 36.06
CA PRO A 291 2.07 0.88 36.93
C PRO A 291 1.15 -0.35 37.08
N SER A 292 -0.15 -0.18 36.84
CA SER A 292 -1.15 -1.26 36.85
C SER A 292 -1.15 -2.14 35.60
N SER A 293 -0.45 -1.75 34.53
CA SER A 293 -0.39 -2.49 33.27
C SER A 293 0.68 -3.59 33.31
N ASP A 294 0.35 -4.77 32.78
CA ASP A 294 1.31 -5.87 32.60
C ASP A 294 2.49 -5.51 31.67
N ARG A 295 2.35 -4.43 30.89
CA ARG A 295 3.42 -3.90 30.02
C ARG A 295 4.30 -2.85 30.69
N HIS A 296 3.97 -2.39 31.90
CA HIS A 296 4.68 -1.29 32.56
C HIS A 296 6.20 -1.46 32.56
N ALA A 297 6.70 -2.57 33.11
CA ALA A 297 8.13 -2.84 33.19
C ALA A 297 8.80 -2.88 31.80
N LYS A 298 8.12 -3.44 30.78
CA LYS A 298 8.62 -3.46 29.40
C LYS A 298 8.68 -2.07 28.80
N SER A 299 7.64 -1.26 29.01
CA SER A 299 7.56 0.13 28.53
C SER A 299 8.68 1.01 29.10
N LEU A 300 9.03 0.81 30.38
CA LEU A 300 10.18 1.47 31.01
C LEU A 300 11.50 1.05 30.36
N GLY A 301 11.67 -0.25 30.08
CA GLY A 301 12.86 -0.75 29.39
C GLY A 301 12.99 -0.20 27.96
N TRP A 302 11.89 -0.09 27.21
CA TRP A 302 11.89 0.54 25.89
C TRP A 302 12.21 2.03 25.95
N PHE A 303 11.71 2.72 26.97
CA PHE A 303 12.03 4.12 27.23
C PHE A 303 13.52 4.30 27.49
N ASP A 304 14.09 3.56 28.44
CA ASP A 304 15.51 3.67 28.81
C ASP A 304 16.41 3.36 27.62
N LYS A 305 16.11 2.27 26.90
CA LYS A 305 16.87 1.86 25.71
C LYS A 305 16.85 2.92 24.60
N ALA A 306 15.75 3.64 24.42
CA ALA A 306 15.67 4.66 23.37
C ALA A 306 16.68 5.80 23.60
N PHE A 307 16.91 6.19 24.86
CA PHE A 307 17.90 7.22 25.20
C PHE A 307 19.33 6.68 25.14
N GLU A 308 19.56 5.42 25.50
CA GLU A 308 20.86 4.76 25.34
C GLU A 308 21.25 4.67 23.86
N ASP A 309 20.33 4.20 23.01
CA ASP A 309 20.55 4.11 21.56
C ASP A 309 20.80 5.50 20.94
N ALA A 310 20.04 6.52 21.36
CA ALA A 310 20.23 7.90 20.90
C ALA A 310 21.59 8.50 21.34
N ALA A 311 22.08 8.15 22.53
CA ALA A 311 23.37 8.63 23.03
C ALA A 311 24.57 8.05 22.26
N GLU A 312 24.40 6.88 21.64
CA GLU A 312 25.40 6.24 20.79
C GLU A 312 25.27 6.66 19.31
N SER A 313 24.19 7.37 18.94
CA SER A 313 23.87 7.73 17.56
C SER A 313 24.64 8.96 17.10
N VAL A 314 25.27 8.85 15.93
CA VAL A 314 25.88 10.01 15.23
C VAL A 314 24.86 10.79 14.40
N TRP A 315 23.64 10.27 14.26
CA TRP A 315 22.59 10.90 13.49
C TRP A 315 21.68 11.70 14.41
N ARG A 316 21.12 12.79 13.89
CA ARG A 316 20.07 13.52 14.61
C ARG A 316 18.87 12.60 14.81
N GLU A 317 18.42 12.38 16.05
CA GLU A 317 17.28 11.51 16.35
C GLU A 317 16.09 12.30 16.87
N HIS A 318 14.88 11.76 16.63
CA HIS A 318 13.63 12.32 17.09
C HIS A 318 12.90 11.29 17.94
N ILE A 319 12.75 11.58 19.24
CA ILE A 319 12.01 10.72 20.17
C ILE A 319 10.78 11.48 20.66
N VAL A 320 9.64 10.81 20.65
CA VAL A 320 8.40 11.31 21.24
C VAL A 320 8.06 10.45 22.45
N ILE A 321 7.93 11.07 23.62
CA ILE A 321 7.66 10.39 24.89
C ILE A 321 6.36 10.85 25.53
N ALA A 322 5.66 9.92 26.16
CA ALA A 322 4.45 10.21 26.92
C ALA A 322 4.33 9.29 28.13
N ALA A 323 3.76 9.80 29.22
CA ALA A 323 3.28 9.02 30.35
C ALA A 323 1.92 9.60 30.79
N PRO A 324 0.84 9.35 30.03
CA PRO A 324 -0.42 10.09 30.13
C PRO A 324 -1.06 10.04 31.54
N CYS A 325 -0.73 9.02 32.33
CA CYS A 325 -1.29 8.83 33.67
C CYS A 325 -0.37 9.21 34.82
N ASN A 326 0.89 9.53 34.54
CA ASN A 326 1.87 9.73 35.59
C ASN A 326 3.02 10.62 35.09
N GLU A 327 2.74 11.92 35.01
CA GLU A 327 3.71 12.93 34.60
C GLU A 327 4.92 12.98 35.56
N SER A 328 4.71 12.79 36.86
CA SER A 328 5.82 12.70 37.84
C SER A 328 6.76 11.53 37.54
N LEU A 329 6.22 10.36 37.16
CA LEU A 329 7.04 9.21 36.77
C LEU A 329 7.89 9.52 35.54
N LEU A 330 7.36 10.27 34.58
CA LEU A 330 8.09 10.69 33.38
C LEU A 330 9.26 11.59 33.73
N VAL A 331 9.02 12.62 34.54
CA VAL A 331 10.06 13.54 35.04
C VAL A 331 11.15 12.77 35.80
N ASP A 332 10.75 11.90 36.73
CA ASP A 332 11.68 11.05 37.50
C ASP A 332 12.52 10.14 36.60
N ARG A 333 11.90 9.61 35.53
CA ARG A 333 12.57 8.76 34.56
C ARG A 333 13.57 9.55 33.72
N LEU A 334 13.22 10.75 33.27
CA LEU A 334 14.11 11.65 32.53
C LEU A 334 15.32 12.06 33.38
N ALA A 335 15.10 12.39 34.66
CA ALA A 335 16.19 12.73 35.58
C ALA A 335 17.17 11.55 35.73
N ARG A 336 16.66 10.31 35.84
CA ARG A 336 17.51 9.10 35.86
C ARG A 336 18.25 8.84 34.55
N VAL A 337 17.72 9.27 33.40
CA VAL A 337 18.46 9.22 32.14
C VAL A 337 19.62 10.21 32.19
N ARG A 338 19.37 11.47 32.56
CA ARG A 338 20.42 12.50 32.73
C ARG A 338 21.54 12.02 33.66
N ASP A 339 21.20 11.46 34.81
CA ASP A 339 22.19 11.07 35.82
C ASP A 339 23.07 9.88 35.38
N ARG A 340 22.63 9.10 34.39
CA ARG A 340 23.37 7.95 33.84
C ARG A 340 24.26 8.30 32.65
N LEU A 341 23.93 9.38 31.93
CA LEU A 341 24.60 9.72 30.68
C LEU A 341 25.71 10.77 30.90
N PRO A 342 26.80 10.73 30.11
CA PRO A 342 27.78 11.80 30.09
C PRO A 342 27.15 13.15 29.72
N LEU A 343 27.80 14.25 30.15
CA LEU A 343 27.42 15.60 29.72
C LEU A 343 27.47 15.71 28.20
N GLY A 344 26.43 16.29 27.60
CA GLY A 344 26.33 16.46 26.15
C GLY A 344 26.02 15.19 25.35
N ALA A 345 25.83 14.03 26.00
CA ALA A 345 25.59 12.75 25.31
C ALA A 345 24.36 12.72 24.38
N LEU A 346 23.43 13.68 24.53
CA LEU A 346 22.20 13.77 23.76
C LEU A 346 22.15 15.02 22.85
N GLU A 347 23.30 15.63 22.50
CA GLU A 347 23.35 16.87 21.70
C GLU A 347 22.63 16.79 20.34
N ASN A 348 22.54 15.59 19.77
CA ASN A 348 21.87 15.32 18.50
C ASN A 348 20.40 14.87 18.65
N LEU A 349 19.87 14.82 19.87
CA LEU A 349 18.52 14.34 20.14
C LEU A 349 17.52 15.51 20.28
N LEU A 350 16.42 15.44 19.51
CA LEU A 350 15.21 16.22 19.79
C LEU A 350 14.22 15.33 20.55
N VAL A 351 13.81 15.79 21.73
CA VAL A 351 12.85 15.09 22.59
C VAL A 351 11.54 15.86 22.61
N PHE A 352 10.47 15.20 22.19
CA PHE A 352 9.11 15.73 22.26
C PHE A 352 8.37 15.07 23.40
N VAL A 353 7.95 15.85 24.40
CA VAL A 353 7.38 15.32 25.64
C VAL A 353 5.91 15.68 25.75
N SER A 354 5.04 14.67 25.74
CA SER A 354 3.62 14.88 25.95
C SER A 354 3.31 15.01 27.45
N ALA A 355 2.95 16.22 27.86
CA ALA A 355 2.72 16.60 29.26
C ALA A 355 1.84 17.86 29.33
N ASN A 356 1.31 18.18 30.50
CA ASN A 356 0.68 19.48 30.75
C ASN A 356 1.74 20.59 30.75
N ARG A 357 1.37 21.79 30.33
CA ARG A 357 2.28 22.96 30.32
C ARG A 357 2.88 23.27 31.70
N SER A 358 2.21 22.92 32.79
CA SER A 358 2.70 23.10 34.15
C SER A 358 3.99 22.32 34.43
N ALA A 359 4.22 21.18 33.76
CA ALA A 359 5.40 20.35 33.98
C ALA A 359 6.59 20.69 33.07
N SER A 360 6.47 21.68 32.17
CA SER A 360 7.54 22.00 31.23
C SER A 360 8.87 22.31 31.91
N GLY A 361 8.85 23.09 32.99
CA GLY A 361 10.06 23.42 33.74
C GLY A 361 10.73 22.20 34.37
N ASP A 362 9.94 21.28 34.92
CA ASP A 362 10.46 20.05 35.54
C ASP A 362 11.04 19.10 34.48
N ILE A 363 10.40 19.01 33.32
CA ILE A 363 10.87 18.22 32.18
C ILE A 363 12.19 18.76 31.63
N GLU A 364 12.28 20.08 31.43
CA GLU A 364 13.51 20.73 30.97
C GLU A 364 14.65 20.55 31.99
N ALA A 365 14.36 20.71 33.28
CA ALA A 365 15.33 20.48 34.35
C ALA A 365 15.79 19.02 34.43
N ALA A 366 14.89 18.06 34.17
CA ALA A 366 15.19 16.64 34.19
C ALA A 366 16.19 16.22 33.09
N LEU A 367 16.26 16.95 31.97
CA LEU A 367 17.22 16.70 30.89
C LEU A 367 18.34 17.76 30.80
N ALA A 368 18.40 18.72 31.73
CA ALA A 368 19.42 19.75 31.73
C ALA A 368 20.84 19.16 31.76
N GLY A 369 21.74 19.72 30.94
CA GLY A 369 23.15 19.27 30.85
C GLY A 369 23.39 18.05 29.94
N THR A 370 22.35 17.36 29.48
CA THR A 370 22.50 16.24 28.53
C THR A 370 22.77 16.68 27.09
N GLY A 371 22.48 17.95 26.75
CA GLY A 371 22.56 18.45 25.36
C GLY A 371 21.28 18.25 24.54
N ALA A 372 20.32 17.45 25.02
CA ALA A 372 19.04 17.25 24.34
C ALA A 372 18.27 18.56 24.17
N LYS A 373 17.65 18.74 23.00
CA LYS A 373 16.66 19.82 22.79
C LYS A 373 15.27 19.28 23.10
N VAL A 374 14.56 19.95 23.99
CA VAL A 374 13.26 19.47 24.49
C VAL A 374 12.14 20.38 24.01
N THR A 375 11.06 19.77 23.52
CA THR A 375 9.81 20.43 23.14
C THR A 375 8.66 19.77 23.89
N VAL A 376 7.92 20.53 24.69
CA VAL A 376 6.72 20.02 25.35
C VAL A 376 5.52 20.10 24.42
N MET A 377 4.84 18.97 24.25
CA MET A 377 3.58 18.84 23.52
C MET A 377 2.42 18.90 24.52
N PRO A 378 1.73 20.04 24.63
CA PRO A 378 0.76 20.26 25.70
C PRO A 378 -0.42 19.31 25.57
N LEU A 379 -0.77 18.60 26.64
CA LEU A 379 -2.00 17.81 26.73
C LEU A 379 -3.23 18.67 27.04
N ASP A 380 -3.01 19.83 27.66
CA ASP A 380 -4.03 20.79 28.08
C ASP A 380 -4.38 21.87 27.04
N ALA A 381 -3.79 21.78 25.84
CA ALA A 381 -4.01 22.73 24.76
C ALA A 381 -4.13 22.04 23.40
N SER A 382 -4.90 22.65 22.49
CA SER A 382 -4.99 22.18 21.12
C SER A 382 -3.77 22.61 20.31
N ILE A 383 -3.24 21.72 19.48
CA ILE A 383 -2.14 22.01 18.56
C ILE A 383 -2.71 22.44 17.21
N PRO A 384 -2.49 23.70 16.75
CA PRO A 384 -3.02 24.18 15.47
C PRO A 384 -2.48 23.34 14.31
N GLN A 385 -3.24 23.23 13.23
CA GLN A 385 -2.75 22.58 12.01
C GLN A 385 -1.78 23.51 11.26
N ARG A 386 -0.81 22.90 10.59
CA ARG A 386 0.10 23.57 9.66
C ARG A 386 -0.60 23.82 8.32
N PRO A 387 -0.64 25.07 7.81
CA PRO A 387 -1.28 25.37 6.54
C PRO A 387 -0.81 24.44 5.41
N GLU A 388 0.49 24.15 5.32
CA GLU A 388 1.10 23.29 4.31
C GLU A 388 0.74 21.80 4.41
N ARG A 389 0.09 21.38 5.51
CA ARG A 389 -0.42 20.02 5.70
C ARG A 389 -1.94 19.94 5.60
N VAL A 390 -2.62 21.04 5.32
CA VAL A 390 -4.07 21.06 5.14
C VAL A 390 -4.43 20.60 3.73
N PRO A 391 -5.16 19.48 3.57
CA PRO A 391 -5.53 18.97 2.25
C PRO A 391 -6.37 19.96 1.43
N GLY A 392 -5.91 20.22 0.21
CA GLY A 392 -6.48 21.14 -0.78
C GLY A 392 -6.11 22.61 -0.57
N SER A 393 -5.18 22.93 0.33
CA SER A 393 -4.75 24.32 0.57
C SER A 393 -3.68 24.77 -0.42
N ALA A 394 -3.57 26.09 -0.64
CA ALA A 394 -2.50 26.65 -1.48
C ALA A 394 -1.09 26.33 -0.92
N ALA A 395 -0.95 26.38 0.41
CA ALA A 395 0.31 26.07 1.08
C ALA A 395 0.71 24.59 0.92
N GLU A 396 -0.26 23.66 0.91
CA GLU A 396 0.03 22.25 0.61
C GLU A 396 0.54 22.08 -0.82
N ALA A 397 -0.12 22.70 -1.80
CA ALA A 397 0.30 22.61 -3.20
C ALA A 397 1.71 23.18 -3.42
N GLU A 398 2.04 24.30 -2.78
CA GLU A 398 3.38 24.89 -2.79
C GLU A 398 4.41 23.96 -2.15
N ALA A 399 4.10 23.40 -0.97
CA ALA A 399 4.99 22.47 -0.27
C ALA A 399 5.23 21.18 -1.06
N GLN A 400 4.21 20.63 -1.71
CA GLN A 400 4.35 19.46 -2.59
C GLN A 400 5.22 19.77 -3.80
N THR A 401 5.03 20.93 -4.43
CA THR A 401 5.84 21.36 -5.57
C THR A 401 7.32 21.48 -5.20
N GLU A 402 7.61 22.12 -4.06
CA GLU A 402 8.96 22.26 -3.54
C GLU A 402 9.57 20.90 -3.15
N MET A 403 8.80 20.00 -2.53
CA MET A 403 9.22 18.65 -2.21
C MET A 403 9.60 17.86 -3.48
N MET A 404 8.75 17.88 -4.51
CA MET A 404 9.03 17.21 -5.78
C MET A 404 10.27 17.80 -6.47
N ARG A 405 10.47 19.12 -6.40
CA ARG A 405 11.68 19.78 -6.91
C ARG A 405 12.94 19.28 -6.19
N ARG A 406 12.93 19.22 -4.85
CA ARG A 406 14.05 18.71 -4.05
C ARG A 406 14.36 17.24 -4.36
N GLN A 407 13.34 16.40 -4.42
CA GLN A 407 13.49 14.99 -4.76
C GLN A 407 14.11 14.81 -6.16
N ARG A 408 13.71 15.63 -7.13
CA ARG A 408 14.32 15.63 -8.48
C ARG A 408 15.79 16.06 -8.44
N GLU A 409 16.14 17.07 -7.66
CA GLU A 409 17.53 17.52 -7.52
C GLU A 409 18.41 16.50 -6.80
N GLU A 410 17.89 15.84 -5.75
CA GLU A 410 18.59 14.78 -5.05
C GLU A 410 18.77 13.55 -5.93
N PHE A 411 17.72 13.16 -6.66
CA PHE A 411 17.80 12.08 -7.63
C PHE A 411 18.83 12.41 -8.72
N ALA A 412 18.77 13.60 -9.33
CA ALA A 412 19.76 14.02 -10.32
C ALA A 412 21.20 13.97 -9.81
N LYS A 413 21.46 14.40 -8.56
CA LYS A 413 22.78 14.29 -7.93
C LYS A 413 23.24 12.83 -7.77
N MET A 414 22.32 11.94 -7.38
CA MET A 414 22.62 10.52 -7.19
C MET A 414 23.03 9.83 -8.50
N PHE A 415 22.58 10.33 -9.66
CA PHE A 415 22.91 9.78 -10.98
C PHE A 415 23.91 10.61 -11.79
N SER A 416 24.24 11.84 -11.37
CA SER A 416 25.29 12.65 -12.01
C SER A 416 26.69 12.26 -11.56
N ASP A 417 26.82 11.62 -10.41
CA ASP A 417 28.08 11.07 -9.91
C ASP A 417 28.32 9.67 -10.51
N GLU A 418 28.35 9.56 -11.85
CA GLU A 418 29.07 8.44 -12.45
C GLU A 418 30.53 8.57 -12.01
N PRO A 419 31.15 7.52 -11.42
CA PRO A 419 32.56 7.54 -11.12
C PRO A 419 33.28 7.75 -12.45
N GLY A 420 33.78 8.97 -12.67
CA GLY A 420 34.57 9.28 -13.85
C GLY A 420 35.60 8.19 -14.03
N GLU A 421 35.64 7.61 -15.23
CA GLU A 421 36.69 6.68 -15.65
C GLU A 421 38.04 7.33 -15.32
N GLU A 422 38.65 6.95 -14.19
CA GLU A 422 40.10 7.06 -14.00
C GLU A 422 40.72 6.06 -14.99
N ARG A 423 40.99 6.54 -16.21
CA ARG A 423 41.88 5.91 -17.18
C ARG A 423 43.34 6.21 -16.89
#